data_AF-A0A7C5J1U3-F1
#
_entry.id   AF-A0A7C5J1U3-F1
#
_cell.length_a   1.000
_cell.length_b   1.000
_cell.length_c   1.000
_cell.angle_alpha   90.00
_cell.angle_beta   90.00
_cell.angle_gamma   90.00
#
_symmetry.space_group_name_H-M   'P 1'
#
loop_
_entity.id
_entity.type
_entity.pdbx_description
1 polymer ?
#
loop_
_entity_poly.entity_id
_entity_poly.type
_entity_poly.pdbx_seq_one_letter_code
_entity_poly.pdbx_strand_id
1 'polypeptide(L)'
;MSTDTRQKIPVPRRFFLWSLNETSGEILTHVGPTEFTPSANDRIVRLPETGGFQQAAMEARPFVIARDGEYAILTNPAADQGADEPNATYVPGGNKERDLALGTKKIIPGPCAFPLWPGQSAEVRPAHKLTPNHYLLVEVMGVV
;
A
#
# COMPACT_ATOMS: atom_id res chain seq x y z
N MET A 1 -17.96 27.99 -21.77
CA MET A 1 -18.29 26.55 -21.59
C MET A 1 -16.97 25.80 -21.50
N SER A 2 -16.46 25.60 -20.28
CA SER A 2 -15.23 24.83 -20.07
C SER A 2 -15.56 23.36 -20.24
N THR A 3 -15.14 22.78 -21.36
CA THR A 3 -15.13 21.33 -21.57
C THR A 3 -14.34 20.70 -20.44
N ASP A 4 -15.05 20.03 -19.53
CA ASP A 4 -14.50 19.24 -18.44
C ASP A 4 -13.79 18.02 -19.05
N THR A 5 -12.58 18.25 -19.55
CA THR A 5 -11.70 17.21 -20.05
C THR A 5 -11.23 16.43 -18.84
N ARG A 6 -12.03 15.43 -18.43
CA ARG A 6 -11.68 14.52 -17.34
C ARG A 6 -10.30 13.95 -17.61
N GLN A 7 -9.34 14.34 -16.77
CA GLN A 7 -7.95 13.96 -16.92
C GLN A 7 -7.81 12.48 -16.65
N LYS A 8 -7.40 11.72 -17.66
CA LYS A 8 -7.06 10.30 -17.51
C LYS A 8 -5.76 10.19 -16.73
N ILE A 9 -5.74 9.31 -15.72
CA ILE A 9 -4.55 8.98 -14.95
C ILE A 9 -4.04 7.63 -15.44
N PRO A 10 -2.87 7.57 -16.12
CA PRO A 10 -2.25 6.30 -16.41
C PRO A 10 -1.75 5.68 -15.11
N VAL A 11 -2.01 4.39 -14.91
CA VAL A 11 -1.47 3.59 -13.81
C VAL A 11 -0.54 2.54 -14.42
N PRO A 12 0.77 2.83 -14.53
CA PRO A 12 1.74 1.89 -15.11
C PRO A 12 1.92 0.64 -14.25
N ARG A 13 2.58 -0.39 -14.81
CA ARG A 13 2.96 -1.58 -14.03
C ARG A 13 3.74 -1.19 -12.78
N ARG A 14 3.43 -1.81 -11.64
CA ARG A 14 4.03 -1.54 -10.32
C ARG A 14 3.75 -0.13 -9.79
N PHE A 15 2.63 0.45 -10.21
CA PHE A 15 2.05 1.65 -9.60
C PHE A 15 0.62 1.35 -9.14
N PHE A 16 0.17 2.09 -8.14
CA PHE A 16 -1.19 2.02 -7.63
C PHE A 16 -1.73 3.42 -7.26
N LEU A 17 -3.05 3.55 -7.20
CA LEU A 17 -3.73 4.74 -6.66
C LEU A 17 -4.93 4.33 -5.82
N TRP A 18 -5.39 5.23 -4.96
CA TRP A 18 -6.64 5.05 -4.21
C TRP A 18 -7.64 6.08 -4.68
N SER A 19 -8.84 5.62 -5.03
CA SER A 19 -9.97 6.47 -5.36
C SER A 19 -11.05 6.31 -4.30
N LEU A 20 -11.40 7.41 -3.64
CA LEU A 20 -12.54 7.49 -2.74
C LEU A 20 -13.76 7.99 -3.51
N ASN A 21 -14.85 7.24 -3.45
CA ASN A 21 -16.13 7.69 -3.96
C ASN A 21 -16.86 8.50 -2.88
N GLU A 22 -17.17 9.77 -3.13
CA GLU A 22 -17.84 10.65 -2.16
C GLU A 22 -19.30 10.27 -1.87
N THR A 23 -19.93 9.50 -2.76
CA THR A 23 -21.33 9.08 -2.61
C THR A 23 -21.46 7.80 -1.80
N SER A 24 -20.64 6.78 -2.10
CA SER A 24 -20.68 5.50 -1.38
C SER A 24 -19.74 5.45 -0.16
N GLY A 25 -18.74 6.33 -0.11
CA GLY A 25 -17.66 6.28 0.89
C GLY A 25 -16.66 5.16 0.64
N GLU A 26 -16.82 4.38 -0.43
CA GLU A 26 -15.94 3.25 -0.75
C GLU A 26 -14.61 3.73 -1.29
N ILE A 27 -13.53 3.05 -0.90
CA ILE A 27 -12.19 3.30 -1.41
C ILE A 27 -11.74 2.11 -2.25
N LEU A 28 -11.45 2.37 -3.52
CA LEU A 28 -10.93 1.37 -4.45
C LEU A 28 -9.43 1.57 -4.67
N THR A 29 -8.72 0.45 -4.76
CA THR A 29 -7.29 0.43 -5.09
C THR A 29 -7.12 0.05 -6.55
N HIS A 30 -6.67 1.00 -7.36
CA HIS A 30 -6.38 0.74 -8.76
C HIS A 30 -4.91 0.37 -8.90
N VAL A 31 -4.64 -0.82 -9.43
CA VAL A 31 -3.29 -1.34 -9.64
C VAL A 31 -2.99 -1.44 -11.12
N GLY A 32 -1.82 -0.98 -11.55
CA GLY A 32 -1.45 -1.04 -12.96
C GLY A 32 -1.09 -2.45 -13.46
N PRO A 33 -1.17 -2.70 -14.78
CA PRO A 33 -1.40 -1.74 -15.85
C PRO A 33 -2.90 -1.44 -16.08
N THR A 34 -3.31 -0.19 -15.91
CA THR A 34 -4.68 0.26 -16.20
C THR A 34 -4.72 1.78 -16.46
N GLU A 35 -5.76 2.26 -17.12
CA GLU A 35 -6.08 3.69 -17.18
C GLU A 35 -7.25 3.96 -16.25
N PHE A 36 -7.06 4.88 -15.30
CA PHE A 36 -8.14 5.32 -14.42
C PHE A 36 -8.67 6.68 -14.86
N THR A 37 -9.97 6.77 -15.11
CA THR A 37 -10.66 8.04 -15.38
C THR A 37 -11.58 8.34 -14.18
N PRO A 38 -11.23 9.31 -13.33
CA PRO A 38 -12.07 9.66 -12.19
C PRO A 38 -13.43 10.18 -12.64
N SER A 39 -14.50 9.72 -12.00
CA SER A 39 -15.85 10.26 -12.16
C SER A 39 -15.98 11.58 -11.40
N ALA A 40 -17.10 12.30 -11.58
CA ALA A 40 -17.34 13.57 -10.89
C ALA A 40 -17.33 13.45 -9.34
N ASN A 41 -17.64 12.27 -8.81
CA ASN A 41 -17.70 11.99 -7.37
C ASN A 41 -16.47 11.23 -6.86
N ASP A 42 -15.49 10.93 -7.73
CA ASP A 42 -14.29 10.20 -7.33
C ASP A 42 -13.16 11.19 -7.01
N ARG A 43 -12.55 11.05 -5.83
CA ARG A 43 -11.34 11.77 -5.46
C ARG A 43 -10.17 10.83 -5.30
N ILE A 44 -9.00 11.26 -5.78
CA ILE A 44 -7.76 10.56 -5.50
C ILE A 44 -7.32 10.90 -4.08
N VAL A 45 -7.06 9.88 -3.28
CA VAL A 45 -6.73 10.04 -1.87
C VAL A 45 -5.40 9.39 -1.49
N ARG A 46 -4.80 9.94 -0.45
CA ARG A 46 -3.66 9.36 0.27
C ARG A 46 -3.95 9.35 1.76
N LEU A 47 -3.24 8.49 2.48
CA LEU A 47 -3.29 8.42 3.93
C LEU A 47 -1.92 8.85 4.46
N PRO A 48 -1.81 10.06 5.05
CA PRO A 48 -0.61 10.49 5.75
C PRO A 48 -0.53 9.83 7.13
N GLU A 49 0.65 9.90 7.75
CA GLU A 49 0.87 9.37 9.11
C GLU A 49 0.04 10.07 10.18
N THR A 50 -0.37 11.32 9.95
CA THR A 50 -1.27 12.08 10.84
C THR A 50 -2.68 11.51 10.91
N GLY A 51 -3.00 10.52 10.06
CA GLY A 51 -4.32 9.94 9.93
C GLY A 51 -5.24 10.75 9.00
N GLY A 52 -6.34 10.10 8.59
CA GLY A 52 -7.39 10.66 7.73
C GLY A 52 -7.01 10.69 6.24
N PHE A 53 -7.98 10.39 5.37
CA PHE A 53 -7.75 10.49 3.92
C PHE A 53 -7.65 11.95 3.50
N GLN A 54 -6.57 12.28 2.79
CA GLN A 54 -6.36 13.60 2.20
C GLN A 54 -6.40 13.50 0.68
N GLN A 55 -6.93 14.53 0.03
CA GLN A 55 -6.85 14.64 -1.43
C GLN A 55 -5.39 14.66 -1.87
N ALA A 56 -5.05 13.80 -2.83
CA ALA A 56 -3.72 13.67 -3.39
C ALA A 56 -3.68 14.20 -4.84
N ALA A 57 -2.47 14.36 -5.38
CA ALA A 57 -2.29 14.67 -6.78
C ALA A 57 -2.88 13.57 -7.68
N MET A 58 -3.25 13.94 -8.91
CA MET A 58 -3.82 13.04 -9.92
C MET A 58 -2.73 12.15 -10.55
N GLU A 59 -1.96 11.47 -9.72
CA GLU A 59 -0.82 10.63 -10.12
C GLU A 59 -0.85 9.28 -9.42
N ALA A 60 -0.38 8.25 -10.13
CA ALA A 60 -0.20 6.94 -9.55
C ALA A 60 1.08 6.91 -8.70
N ARG A 61 1.04 6.19 -7.57
CA ARG A 61 2.17 6.03 -6.66
C ARG A 61 2.91 4.73 -6.94
N PRO A 62 4.25 4.70 -6.81
CA PRO A 62 5.01 3.47 -7.01
C PRO A 62 4.69 2.45 -5.92
N PHE A 63 4.87 1.18 -6.23
CA PHE A 63 4.84 0.10 -5.25
C PHE A 63 5.90 0.31 -4.18
N VAL A 64 5.67 -0.26 -3.01
CA VAL A 64 6.71 -0.45 -2.00
C VAL A 64 7.66 -1.50 -2.56
N ILE A 65 8.96 -1.17 -2.64
CA ILE A 65 10.00 -2.06 -3.15
C ILE A 65 11.05 -2.21 -2.05
N ALA A 66 11.23 -3.43 -1.56
CA ALA A 66 12.38 -3.80 -0.73
C ALA A 66 13.36 -4.60 -1.58
N ARG A 67 14.63 -4.19 -1.60
CA ARG A 67 15.70 -4.82 -2.36
C ARG A 67 16.35 -5.96 -1.58
N ASP A 68 17.30 -6.65 -2.21
CA ASP A 68 18.12 -7.64 -1.54
C ASP A 68 18.86 -7.02 -0.35
N GLY A 69 18.75 -7.66 0.81
CA GLY A 69 19.32 -7.14 2.05
C GLY A 69 18.51 -6.01 2.70
N GLU A 70 17.28 -5.77 2.26
CA GLU A 70 16.30 -4.89 2.90
C GLU A 70 15.06 -5.68 3.34
N TYR A 71 14.26 -5.10 4.23
CA TYR A 71 12.95 -5.61 4.61
C TYR A 71 11.96 -4.45 4.74
N ALA A 72 10.69 -4.71 4.42
CA ALA A 72 9.60 -3.77 4.61
C ALA A 72 8.87 -4.05 5.93
N ILE A 73 8.71 -3.02 6.76
CA ILE A 73 7.82 -3.03 7.92
C ILE A 73 6.47 -2.53 7.44
N LEU A 74 5.50 -3.43 7.33
CA LEU A 74 4.13 -3.13 6.95
C LEU A 74 3.27 -2.96 8.19
N THR A 75 2.62 -1.81 8.35
CA THR A 75 1.63 -1.55 9.40
C THR A 75 0.22 -1.81 8.87
N ASN A 76 -0.63 -2.41 9.69
CA ASN A 76 -1.98 -2.85 9.34
C ASN A 76 -1.99 -3.82 8.15
N PRO A 77 -1.25 -4.95 8.21
CA PRO A 77 -1.25 -5.95 7.16
C PRO A 77 -2.66 -6.40 6.78
N ALA A 78 -2.87 -6.76 5.51
CA ALA A 78 -4.14 -7.35 5.07
C ALA A 78 -4.38 -8.67 5.82
N ALA A 79 -5.62 -8.95 6.22
CA ALA A 79 -5.98 -10.16 6.95
C ALA A 79 -5.97 -11.40 6.05
N ASP A 80 -6.35 -11.24 4.79
CA ASP A 80 -6.39 -12.30 3.77
C ASP A 80 -5.04 -12.39 3.02
N GLN A 81 -4.04 -12.96 3.68
CA GLN A 81 -2.74 -13.23 3.07
C GLN A 81 -2.65 -14.69 2.64
N GLY A 82 -2.62 -14.93 1.33
CA GLY A 82 -2.09 -16.17 0.79
C GLY A 82 -0.62 -16.33 1.16
N ALA A 83 -0.18 -17.57 1.39
CA ALA A 83 1.17 -17.88 1.90
C ALA A 83 2.32 -17.30 1.04
N ASP A 84 2.08 -17.11 -0.26
CA ASP A 84 3.08 -16.68 -1.24
C ASP A 84 3.07 -15.18 -1.56
N GLU A 85 2.13 -14.39 -1.03
CA GLU A 85 2.03 -12.97 -1.38
C GLU A 85 2.46 -12.02 -0.25
N PRO A 86 3.30 -11.00 -0.56
CA PRO A 86 3.86 -10.11 0.45
C PRO A 86 2.78 -9.27 1.17
N ASN A 87 1.80 -8.75 0.44
CA ASN A 87 0.73 -7.87 0.95
C ASN A 87 -0.63 -8.16 0.29
N ALA A 88 -1.06 -9.43 0.31
CA ALA A 88 -2.29 -9.94 -0.30
C ALA A 88 -2.38 -9.86 -1.84
N THR A 89 -3.23 -10.72 -2.41
CA THR A 89 -3.44 -10.83 -3.86
C THR A 89 -4.12 -9.60 -4.43
N TYR A 90 -3.53 -9.08 -5.51
CA TYR A 90 -4.07 -7.98 -6.30
C TYR A 90 -4.23 -8.37 -7.76
N VAL A 91 -5.21 -7.76 -8.43
CA VAL A 91 -5.38 -7.85 -9.89
C VAL A 91 -5.13 -6.49 -10.55
N PRO A 92 -4.64 -6.45 -11.80
CA PRO A 92 -4.64 -5.22 -12.58
C PRO A 92 -6.06 -4.62 -12.69
N GLY A 93 -6.18 -3.30 -12.53
CA GLY A 93 -7.46 -2.61 -12.51
C GLY A 93 -7.93 -2.28 -11.09
N GLY A 94 -9.25 -2.13 -10.93
CA GLY A 94 -9.88 -1.78 -9.66
C GLY A 94 -10.00 -2.98 -8.72
N ASN A 95 -9.44 -2.85 -7.53
CA ASN A 95 -9.55 -3.81 -6.44
C ASN A 95 -10.42 -3.20 -5.33
N LYS A 96 -11.29 -4.03 -4.75
CA LYS A 96 -12.10 -3.64 -3.59
C LYS A 96 -11.21 -3.48 -2.35
N GLU A 97 -11.73 -2.76 -1.37
CA GLU A 97 -11.13 -2.68 -0.04
C GLU A 97 -10.97 -4.08 0.57
N ARG A 98 -9.94 -4.23 1.41
CA ARG A 98 -9.55 -5.49 2.05
C ARG A 98 -9.59 -5.30 3.55
N ASP A 99 -9.98 -6.34 4.27
CA ASP A 99 -9.92 -6.35 5.72
C ASP A 99 -8.45 -6.27 6.18
N LEU A 100 -8.17 -5.37 7.12
CA LEU A 100 -6.85 -5.15 7.67
C LEU A 100 -6.78 -5.60 9.14
N ALA A 101 -5.67 -6.23 9.51
CA ALA A 101 -5.33 -6.49 10.90
C ALA A 101 -4.81 -5.20 11.57
N LEU A 102 -5.73 -4.29 11.91
CA LEU A 102 -5.42 -2.98 12.48
C LEU A 102 -4.61 -3.08 13.77
N GLY A 103 -3.61 -2.21 13.92
CA GLY A 103 -2.74 -2.15 15.10
C GLY A 103 -1.61 -3.18 15.10
N THR A 104 -1.51 -4.01 14.06
CA THR A 104 -0.44 -5.01 13.93
C THR A 104 0.63 -4.58 12.91
N LYS A 105 1.80 -5.21 13.00
CA LYS A 105 2.90 -5.00 12.05
C LYS A 105 3.38 -6.34 11.49
N LYS A 106 3.69 -6.37 10.21
CA LYS A 106 4.30 -7.52 9.51
C LYS A 106 5.65 -7.12 8.93
N ILE A 107 6.63 -7.99 9.08
CA ILE A 107 7.93 -7.85 8.41
C ILE A 107 7.88 -8.66 7.11
N ILE A 108 8.20 -8.01 5.99
CA ILE A 108 8.26 -8.62 4.67
C ILE A 108 9.72 -8.57 4.19
N PRO A 109 10.42 -9.71 4.07
CA PRO A 109 11.79 -9.71 3.57
C PRO A 109 11.84 -9.32 2.08
N GLY A 110 12.89 -8.60 1.68
CA GLY A 110 13.22 -8.40 0.27
C GLY A 110 13.81 -9.68 -0.37
N PRO A 111 13.82 -9.78 -1.71
CA PRO A 111 13.29 -8.82 -2.67
C PRO A 111 11.76 -8.95 -2.83
N CYS A 112 11.03 -7.85 -2.65
CA CYS A 112 9.58 -7.84 -2.85
C CYS A 112 9.09 -6.51 -3.39
N ALA A 113 7.96 -6.55 -4.11
CA ALA A 113 7.28 -5.37 -4.62
C ALA A 113 5.77 -5.54 -4.49
N PHE A 114 5.09 -4.60 -3.83
CA PHE A 114 3.65 -4.70 -3.59
C PHE A 114 2.95 -3.33 -3.49
N PRO A 115 1.65 -3.25 -3.83
CA PRO A 115 0.85 -2.07 -3.59
C PRO A 115 0.49 -1.95 -2.11
N LEU A 116 0.13 -0.75 -1.66
CA LEU A 116 -0.49 -0.57 -0.34
C LEU A 116 -2.01 -0.52 -0.47
N TRP A 117 -2.69 -1.14 0.48
CA TRP A 117 -4.13 -1.01 0.66
C TRP A 117 -4.44 0.26 1.48
N PRO A 118 -5.62 0.88 1.31
CA PRO A 118 -6.04 2.02 2.11
C PRO A 118 -5.99 1.66 3.60
N GLY A 119 -5.39 2.50 4.44
CA GLY A 119 -5.18 2.18 5.86
C GLY A 119 -3.80 1.59 6.19
N GLN A 120 -3.00 1.23 5.18
CA GLN A 120 -1.66 0.70 5.37
C GLN A 120 -0.57 1.76 5.24
N SER A 121 0.52 1.53 5.95
CA SER A 121 1.79 2.23 5.74
C SER A 121 2.92 1.22 5.72
N ALA A 122 3.95 1.50 4.92
CA ALA A 122 5.14 0.65 4.87
C ALA A 122 6.42 1.49 4.91
N GLU A 123 7.39 0.98 5.65
CA GLU A 123 8.73 1.55 5.77
C GLU A 123 9.75 0.50 5.35
N VAL A 124 10.63 0.83 4.40
CA VAL A 124 11.70 -0.09 3.96
C VAL A 124 12.97 0.23 4.75
N ARG A 125 13.58 -0.80 5.34
CA ARG A 125 14.81 -0.68 6.13
C ARG A 125 15.88 -1.67 5.64
N PRO A 126 17.18 -1.31 5.75
CA PRO A 126 18.26 -2.24 5.53
C PRO A 126 18.30 -3.32 6.61
N ALA A 127 18.65 -4.54 6.23
CA ALA A 127 18.86 -5.64 7.17
C ALA A 127 20.00 -5.31 8.14
N HIS A 128 19.78 -5.63 9.41
CA HIS A 128 20.78 -5.43 10.45
C HIS A 128 21.93 -6.42 10.27
N LYS A 129 23.16 -5.91 10.14
CA LYS A 129 24.38 -6.72 10.06
C LYS A 129 25.03 -6.77 11.44
N LEU A 130 25.15 -7.98 12.00
CA LEU A 130 25.90 -8.20 13.23
C LEU A 130 27.38 -8.38 12.90
N THR A 131 28.25 -7.72 13.68
CA THR A 131 29.69 -8.00 13.67
C THR A 131 30.00 -9.05 14.73
N PRO A 132 31.21 -9.64 14.77
CA PRO A 132 31.55 -10.69 15.73
C PRO A 132 31.31 -10.33 17.22
N ASN A 133 31.28 -9.03 17.55
CA ASN A 133 31.06 -8.53 18.91
C ASN A 133 29.65 -7.94 19.13
N HIS A 134 28.74 -8.06 18.16
CA HIS A 134 27.35 -7.62 18.30
C HIS A 134 26.45 -8.80 18.68
N TYR A 135 25.51 -8.54 19.58
CA TYR A 135 24.48 -9.52 20.00
C TYR A 135 23.10 -8.87 19.96
N LEU A 136 22.07 -9.71 19.82
CA LEU A 136 20.67 -9.28 19.92
C LEU A 136 20.16 -9.60 21.32
N LEU A 137 19.59 -8.59 21.98
CA LEU A 137 18.78 -8.79 23.18
C LEU A 137 17.31 -8.76 22.75
N VAL A 138 16.59 -9.86 22.97
CA VAL A 138 15.21 -10.04 22.50
C VAL A 138 14.31 -10.32 23.69
N GLU A 139 13.21 -9.59 23.77
CA GLU A 139 12.09 -9.87 24.66
C GLU A 139 10.92 -10.37 23.82
N VAL A 140 10.35 -11.52 24.20
CA VAL A 140 9.23 -12.13 23.48
C VAL A 140 7.93 -11.70 24.15
N MET A 141 7.10 -10.95 23.42
CA MET A 141 5.78 -10.51 23.85
C MET A 141 4.71 -11.36 23.16
N GLY A 142 3.86 -12.03 23.93
CA GLY A 142 2.77 -12.87 23.41
C GLY A 142 2.04 -13.63 24.51
N VAL A 143 0.95 -14.32 24.16
CA VAL A 143 0.28 -15.27 25.05
C VAL A 143 1.05 -16.59 24.97
N VAL A 144 1.46 -17.14 26.12
CA VAL A 144 2.05 -18.49 26.22
C VAL A 144 0.97 -19.54 26.07
#